data_AF-A0A8T2V135-F1
#
_entry.id   AF-A0A8T2V135-F1
#
_cell.length_a   1.000
_cell.length_b   1.000
_cell.length_c   1.000
_cell.angle_alpha   90.00
_cell.angle_beta   90.00
_cell.angle_gamma   90.00
#
_symmetry.space_group_name_H-M   'P 1'
#
loop_
_entity.id
_entity.type
_entity.pdbx_description
1 polymer ?
#
loop_
_entity_poly.entity_id
_entity_poly.type
_entity_poly.pdbx_seq_one_letter_code
_entity_poly.pdbx_strand_id
1 'polypeptide(L)'
;MPKVSLRIREVWEDNLDEEFDLIREIVDDYPYLAMDTEFPGVVVRPIGVFKTSAEFHYQTLRANVNMLKLIQLGLTFSDEDGCLPKCGTDEYCIWQFNFREFNLREDVYAQDSIDLLRQSGIDFHKNEERGIDSNRFGELLMSSGIVMNESVNWITFHSGYDFGYLLKLLTCQNLPSAEADFFSLLKVYFPTVYDIKYLMKFCNNLHGGLNRLAEILEVERFGSCHQAGSDSLVTSCAFRKLKDDFFNGTTEKYAGVLYGLGLDNGESLY
;
A
#
# COMPACT_ATOMS: atom_id res chain seq x y z
N MET A 1 15.28 27.26 -14.93
CA MET A 1 14.92 25.83 -15.08
C MET A 1 13.41 25.74 -14.87
N PRO A 2 12.65 25.04 -15.72
CA PRO A 2 11.23 24.82 -15.44
C PRO A 2 11.11 24.13 -14.07
N LYS A 3 10.23 24.66 -13.22
CA LYS A 3 9.98 24.11 -11.90
C LYS A 3 9.30 22.76 -12.13
N VAL A 4 10.01 21.68 -11.86
CA VAL A 4 9.44 20.33 -11.99
C VAL A 4 8.30 20.23 -10.98
N SER A 5 7.07 20.06 -11.45
CA SER A 5 5.88 19.95 -10.58
C SER A 5 5.49 18.49 -10.39
N LEU A 6 5.02 18.19 -9.18
CA LEU A 6 4.42 16.92 -8.81
C LEU A 6 2.90 17.10 -8.83
N ARG A 7 2.20 16.04 -9.22
CA ARG A 7 0.73 15.99 -9.24
C ARG A 7 0.25 14.64 -8.70
N ILE A 8 -0.62 14.71 -7.68
CA ILE A 8 -1.45 13.58 -7.28
C ILE A 8 -2.68 13.56 -8.20
N ARG A 9 -2.84 12.46 -8.92
CA ARG A 9 -3.94 12.19 -9.84
C ARG A 9 -5.06 11.53 -9.05
N GLU A 10 -6.08 12.32 -8.72
CA GLU A 10 -7.29 11.83 -8.08
C GLU A 10 -8.08 10.98 -9.08
N VAL A 11 -8.17 9.68 -8.82
CA VAL A 11 -8.89 8.72 -9.64
C VAL A 11 -10.24 8.43 -8.99
N TRP A 12 -11.27 8.59 -9.81
CA TRP A 12 -12.69 8.38 -9.55
C TRP A 12 -13.23 7.46 -10.64
N GLU A 13 -14.51 7.11 -10.57
CA GLU A 13 -15.10 6.23 -11.59
C GLU A 13 -14.98 6.82 -13.00
N ASP A 14 -15.15 8.13 -13.16
CA ASP A 14 -15.25 8.78 -14.47
C ASP A 14 -13.93 8.85 -15.24
N ASN A 15 -12.78 8.68 -14.58
CA ASN A 15 -11.46 8.67 -15.21
C ASN A 15 -10.68 7.37 -14.97
N LEU A 16 -11.30 6.34 -14.38
CA LEU A 16 -10.61 5.11 -13.99
C LEU A 16 -9.91 4.42 -15.17
N ASP A 17 -10.61 4.23 -16.28
CA ASP A 17 -10.06 3.56 -17.46
C ASP A 17 -8.90 4.36 -18.08
N GLU A 18 -9.03 5.69 -18.18
CA GLU A 18 -7.98 6.58 -18.71
C GLU A 18 -6.70 6.51 -17.88
N GLU A 19 -6.83 6.46 -16.55
CA GLU A 19 -5.69 6.38 -15.65
C GLU A 19 -5.02 5.00 -15.69
N PHE A 20 -5.79 3.93 -15.89
CA PHE A 20 -5.23 2.60 -16.09
C PHE A 20 -4.51 2.44 -17.44
N ASP A 21 -4.96 3.13 -18.48
CA ASP A 21 -4.24 3.16 -19.76
C ASP A 21 -2.85 3.80 -19.60
N LEU A 22 -2.74 4.91 -18.88
CA LEU A 22 -1.45 5.51 -18.55
C LEU A 22 -0.56 4.57 -17.74
N ILE A 23 -1.12 3.88 -16.74
CA ILE A 23 -0.39 2.90 -15.91
C ILE A 23 0.17 1.77 -16.76
N ARG A 24 -0.61 1.23 -17.70
CA ARG A 24 -0.17 0.16 -18.61
C ARG A 24 0.98 0.60 -19.51
N GLU A 25 1.05 1.88 -19.87
CA GLU A 25 2.15 2.43 -20.68
C GLU A 25 3.46 2.55 -19.90
N ILE A 26 3.42 2.75 -18.58
CA ILE A 26 4.61 3.05 -17.78
C ILE A 26 5.15 1.89 -16.95
N VAL A 27 4.35 0.85 -16.69
CA VAL A 27 4.69 -0.19 -15.69
C VAL A 27 6.00 -0.92 -15.97
N ASP A 28 6.36 -1.08 -17.24
CA ASP A 28 7.61 -1.74 -17.65
C ASP A 28 8.85 -0.86 -17.45
N ASP A 29 8.69 0.47 -17.59
CA ASP A 29 9.78 1.44 -17.44
C ASP A 29 9.99 1.88 -15.98
N TYR A 30 8.95 1.78 -15.15
CA TYR A 30 8.93 2.22 -13.75
C TYR A 30 8.56 1.05 -12.80
N PRO A 31 9.43 0.04 -12.65
CA PRO A 31 9.10 -1.23 -11.99
C PRO A 31 8.98 -1.16 -10.47
N TYR A 32 9.33 -0.05 -9.81
CA TYR A 32 9.15 0.10 -8.36
C TYR A 32 7.79 0.72 -8.08
N LEU A 33 6.92 -0.03 -7.40
CA LEU A 33 5.58 0.38 -7.09
C LEU A 33 5.41 0.52 -5.58
N ALA A 34 5.48 1.75 -5.09
CA ALA A 34 5.15 2.06 -3.71
C ALA A 34 3.65 2.17 -3.51
N MET A 35 3.17 1.63 -2.38
CA MET A 35 1.75 1.52 -2.10
C MET A 35 1.44 1.81 -0.64
N ASP A 36 0.25 2.41 -0.42
CA ASP A 36 -0.36 2.60 0.89
C ASP A 36 -1.90 2.54 0.74
N THR A 37 -2.63 2.21 1.81
CA THR A 37 -4.10 2.19 1.81
C THR A 37 -4.72 2.92 2.99
N GLU A 38 -5.89 3.51 2.75
CA GLU A 38 -6.72 4.05 3.83
C GLU A 38 -8.01 3.22 3.98
N PHE A 39 -8.33 2.88 5.21
CA PHE A 39 -9.46 2.02 5.56
C PHE A 39 -10.00 2.37 6.97
N PRO A 40 -11.21 1.93 7.35
CA PRO A 40 -11.91 2.42 8.54
C PRO A 40 -11.39 1.82 9.87
N GLY A 41 -10.09 1.54 9.95
CA GLY A 41 -9.40 1.09 11.15
C GLY A 41 -9.59 -0.39 11.49
N VAL A 42 -9.53 -0.67 12.79
CA VAL A 42 -9.63 -2.03 13.37
C VAL A 42 -10.70 -2.00 14.45
N VAL A 43 -11.75 -2.79 14.28
CA VAL A 43 -12.95 -2.77 15.14
C VAL A 43 -13.15 -4.07 15.91
N VAL A 44 -12.54 -5.17 15.45
CA VAL A 44 -12.67 -6.48 16.11
C VAL A 44 -11.30 -7.06 16.45
N ARG A 45 -11.25 -7.81 17.55
CA ARG A 45 -10.11 -8.65 17.92
C ARG A 45 -10.65 -10.06 18.19
N PRO A 46 -10.09 -11.09 17.56
CA PRO A 46 -10.56 -12.45 17.76
C PRO A 46 -10.25 -12.90 19.20
N ILE A 47 -11.23 -13.53 19.84
CA ILE A 47 -11.08 -14.10 21.18
C ILE A 47 -10.75 -15.58 21.03
N GLY A 48 -9.63 -16.01 21.60
CA GLY A 48 -9.20 -17.40 21.52
C GLY A 48 -7.77 -17.62 22.00
N VAL A 49 -7.32 -18.87 21.92
CA VAL A 49 -5.92 -19.25 22.17
C VAL A 49 -5.22 -19.36 20.81
N PHE A 50 -4.13 -18.61 20.64
CA PHE A 50 -3.31 -18.60 19.43
C PHE A 50 -1.93 -19.19 19.75
N LYS A 51 -1.35 -19.91 18.80
CA LYS A 51 -0.06 -20.59 18.97
C LYS A 51 1.09 -19.58 18.99
N THR A 52 0.97 -18.51 18.22
CA THR A 52 2.00 -17.46 18.10
C THR A 52 1.35 -16.07 18.04
N SER A 53 2.14 -15.03 18.30
CA SER A 53 1.70 -13.64 18.11
C SER A 53 1.40 -13.34 16.64
N ALA A 54 2.14 -13.93 15.71
CA ALA A 54 1.90 -13.79 14.27
C ALA A 54 0.53 -14.35 13.87
N GLU A 55 0.17 -15.54 14.38
CA GLU A 55 -1.16 -16.12 14.15
C GLU A 55 -2.27 -15.22 14.69
N PHE A 56 -2.10 -14.65 15.90
CA PHE A 56 -3.06 -13.69 16.45
C PHE A 56 -3.19 -12.42 15.58
N HIS A 57 -2.08 -11.86 15.12
CA HIS A 57 -2.07 -10.69 14.25
C HIS A 57 -2.76 -10.98 12.91
N TYR A 58 -2.44 -12.13 12.29
CA TYR A 58 -3.08 -12.55 11.05
C TYR A 58 -4.58 -12.74 11.22
N GLN A 59 -5.04 -13.42 12.29
CA GLN A 59 -6.48 -13.61 12.52
C GLN A 59 -7.19 -12.28 12.80
N THR A 60 -6.51 -11.32 13.44
CA THR A 60 -7.04 -9.97 13.65
C THR A 60 -7.18 -9.24 12.31
N LEU A 61 -6.13 -9.22 11.49
CA LEU A 61 -6.15 -8.64 10.14
C LEU A 61 -7.26 -9.26 9.30
N ARG A 62 -7.30 -10.58 9.21
CA ARG A 62 -8.31 -11.33 8.44
C ARG A 62 -9.73 -10.95 8.83
N ALA A 63 -10.03 -10.92 10.13
CA ALA A 63 -11.38 -10.60 10.60
C ALA A 63 -11.80 -9.18 10.22
N ASN A 64 -10.90 -8.21 10.35
CA ASN A 64 -11.19 -6.82 10.02
C ASN A 64 -11.26 -6.60 8.50
N VAL A 65 -10.29 -7.07 7.72
CA VAL A 65 -10.29 -6.90 6.26
C VAL A 65 -11.52 -7.54 5.61
N ASN A 66 -11.95 -8.71 6.06
CA ASN A 66 -13.15 -9.35 5.51
C ASN A 66 -14.42 -8.55 5.78
N MET A 67 -14.51 -7.90 6.94
CA MET A 67 -15.70 -7.15 7.37
C MET A 67 -15.73 -5.71 6.86
N LEU A 68 -14.57 -5.07 6.81
CA LEU A 68 -14.42 -3.66 6.49
C LEU A 68 -14.19 -3.45 4.98
N LYS A 69 -14.26 -2.20 4.56
CA LYS A 69 -14.20 -1.78 3.16
C LYS A 69 -13.06 -0.78 2.97
N LEU A 70 -12.33 -0.95 1.87
CA LEU A 70 -11.25 -0.06 1.46
C LEU A 70 -11.82 1.32 1.12
N ILE A 71 -11.12 2.40 1.49
CA ILE A 71 -11.54 3.79 1.22
C ILE A 71 -10.66 4.42 0.15
N GLN A 72 -9.34 4.27 0.27
CA GLN A 72 -8.38 4.73 -0.73
C GLN A 72 -7.22 3.76 -0.93
N LEU A 73 -6.62 3.83 -2.11
CA LEU A 73 -5.34 3.21 -2.45
C LEU A 73 -4.45 4.25 -3.13
N GLY A 74 -3.19 4.32 -2.70
CA GLY A 74 -2.18 5.17 -3.31
C GLY A 74 -1.15 4.33 -4.02
N LEU A 75 -0.79 4.72 -5.24
CA LEU A 75 0.26 4.07 -6.02
C LEU A 75 1.26 5.12 -6.52
N THR A 76 2.53 4.92 -6.21
CA THR A 76 3.65 5.72 -6.72
C THR A 76 4.62 4.81 -7.47
N PHE A 77 4.79 5.08 -8.76
CA PHE A 77 5.73 4.38 -9.62
C PHE A 77 7.07 5.10 -9.65
N SER A 78 8.18 4.36 -9.65
CA SER A 78 9.50 4.90 -9.92
C SER A 78 10.38 3.92 -10.68
N ASP A 79 11.39 4.44 -11.35
CA ASP A 79 12.46 3.62 -11.92
C ASP A 79 13.49 3.22 -10.84
N GLU A 80 14.55 2.51 -11.24
CA GLU A 80 15.66 2.10 -10.37
C GLU A 80 16.37 3.28 -9.69
N ASP A 81 16.40 4.44 -10.34
CA ASP A 81 17.04 5.64 -9.81
C ASP A 81 16.12 6.45 -8.87
N GLY A 82 14.82 6.12 -8.85
CA GLY A 82 13.80 6.81 -8.07
C GLY A 82 13.12 7.95 -8.83
N CYS A 83 13.28 8.04 -10.16
CA CYS A 83 12.58 9.02 -10.97
C CYS A 83 11.12 8.58 -11.18
N LEU A 84 10.21 9.54 -11.06
CA LEU A 84 8.77 9.32 -11.24
C LEU A 84 8.36 9.46 -12.72
N PRO A 85 7.28 8.80 -13.16
CA PRO A 85 6.74 8.96 -14.50
C PRO A 85 6.04 10.31 -14.68
N LYS A 86 6.09 10.85 -15.91
CA LYS A 86 5.40 12.11 -16.27
C LYS A 86 4.04 11.93 -16.96
N CYS A 87 3.70 10.69 -17.32
CA CYS A 87 2.41 10.25 -17.88
C CYS A 87 1.85 11.18 -18.97
N GLY A 88 2.68 11.48 -19.97
CA GLY A 88 2.31 12.33 -21.12
C GLY A 88 2.19 13.83 -20.81
N THR A 89 2.61 14.28 -19.63
CA THR A 89 2.61 15.69 -19.22
C THR A 89 4.02 16.19 -18.87
N ASP A 90 4.14 17.44 -18.44
CA ASP A 90 5.40 17.98 -17.88
C ASP A 90 5.55 17.75 -16.36
N GLU A 91 4.55 17.12 -15.72
CA GLU A 91 4.47 16.92 -14.26
C GLU A 91 4.67 15.45 -13.87
N TYR A 92 5.35 15.19 -12.75
CA TYR A 92 5.43 13.85 -12.21
C TYR A 92 4.11 13.40 -11.59
N CYS A 93 3.75 12.14 -11.78
CA CYS A 93 2.44 11.61 -11.43
C CYS A 93 2.49 10.60 -10.28
N ILE A 94 1.55 10.75 -9.36
CA ILE A 94 1.20 9.80 -8.30
C ILE A 94 -0.29 9.50 -8.43
N TRP A 95 -0.74 8.28 -8.19
CA TRP A 95 -2.16 7.94 -8.26
C TRP A 95 -2.78 7.80 -6.88
N GLN A 96 -3.99 8.34 -6.74
CA GLN A 96 -4.83 8.17 -5.58
C GLN A 96 -6.21 7.71 -6.02
N PHE A 97 -6.51 6.43 -5.78
CA PHE A 97 -7.79 5.81 -6.10
C PHE A 97 -8.74 5.98 -4.94
N ASN A 98 -9.95 6.45 -5.22
CA ASN A 98 -11.00 6.71 -4.23
C ASN A 98 -12.16 5.74 -4.44
N PHE A 99 -12.46 4.89 -3.45
CA PHE A 99 -13.47 3.82 -3.58
C PHE A 99 -14.85 4.23 -3.06
N ARG A 100 -15.92 3.65 -3.61
CA ARG A 100 -17.32 3.99 -3.25
C ARG A 100 -17.94 3.07 -2.20
N GLU A 101 -17.35 1.91 -1.95
CA GLU A 101 -18.01 0.83 -1.21
C GLU A 101 -18.32 1.23 0.23
N PHE A 102 -17.45 2.03 0.85
CA PHE A 102 -17.59 2.43 2.25
C PHE A 102 -18.68 3.51 2.43
N ASN A 103 -19.68 3.21 3.24
CA ASN A 103 -20.79 4.08 3.59
C ASN A 103 -20.89 4.27 5.10
N LEU A 104 -20.73 5.53 5.56
CA LEU A 104 -20.80 5.91 6.97
C LEU A 104 -22.12 5.58 7.68
N ARG A 105 -23.20 5.35 6.94
CA ARG A 105 -24.53 5.05 7.51
C ARG A 105 -24.76 3.55 7.73
N GLU A 106 -24.10 2.71 6.93
CA GLU A 106 -24.38 1.27 6.88
C GLU A 106 -23.21 0.43 7.38
N ASP A 107 -21.98 0.89 7.18
CA ASP A 107 -20.79 0.11 7.44
C ASP A 107 -20.25 0.28 8.86
N VAL A 108 -19.58 -0.77 9.33
CA VAL A 108 -18.84 -0.76 10.59
C VAL A 108 -17.53 -0.02 10.39
N TYR A 109 -17.12 0.79 11.37
CA TYR A 109 -15.86 1.52 11.35
C TYR A 109 -15.38 1.88 12.76
N ALA A 110 -14.09 2.14 12.89
CA ALA A 110 -13.52 2.75 14.09
C ALA A 110 -13.69 4.27 14.03
N GLN A 111 -14.36 4.86 15.03
CA GLN A 111 -14.68 6.30 15.04
C GLN A 111 -13.42 7.18 14.92
N ASP A 112 -12.38 6.87 15.69
CA ASP A 112 -11.10 7.59 15.66
C ASP A 112 -10.46 7.58 14.26
N SER A 113 -10.58 6.47 13.53
CA SER A 113 -10.05 6.36 12.16
C SER A 113 -10.84 7.24 11.18
N ILE A 114 -12.17 7.27 11.27
CA ILE A 114 -12.99 8.15 10.42
C ILE A 114 -12.72 9.62 10.71
N ASP A 115 -12.58 9.99 11.99
CA ASP A 115 -12.32 11.38 12.36
C ASP A 115 -10.93 11.83 11.90
N LEU A 116 -9.94 10.96 11.97
CA LEU A 116 -8.61 11.19 11.40
C LEU A 116 -8.70 11.39 9.87
N LEU A 117 -9.34 10.48 9.15
CA LEU A 117 -9.47 10.56 7.68
C LEU A 117 -10.20 11.83 7.23
N ARG A 118 -11.26 12.24 7.94
CA ARG A 118 -11.94 13.52 7.66
C ARG A 118 -11.00 14.72 7.86
N GLN A 119 -10.23 14.73 8.95
CA GLN A 119 -9.26 15.79 9.23
C GLN A 119 -8.15 15.84 8.17
N SER A 120 -7.78 14.68 7.61
CA SER A 120 -6.84 14.55 6.51
C SER A 120 -7.41 14.90 5.14
N GLY A 121 -8.72 15.19 5.03
CA GLY A 121 -9.35 15.71 3.82
C GLY A 121 -10.12 14.68 3.00
N ILE A 122 -10.41 13.48 3.54
CA ILE A 122 -11.29 12.52 2.89
C ILE A 122 -12.74 13.02 2.90
N ASP A 123 -13.31 13.17 1.72
CA ASP A 123 -14.72 13.51 1.50
C ASP A 123 -15.54 12.26 1.23
N PHE A 124 -16.07 11.67 2.29
CA PHE A 124 -16.89 10.46 2.23
C PHE A 124 -18.16 10.60 1.39
N HIS A 125 -18.71 11.81 1.25
CA HIS A 125 -19.86 12.03 0.38
C HIS A 125 -19.43 11.92 -1.09
N LYS A 126 -18.29 12.52 -1.42
CA LYS A 126 -17.70 12.40 -2.76
C LYS A 126 -17.31 10.95 -3.09
N ASN A 127 -16.82 10.18 -2.12
CA ASN A 127 -16.62 8.73 -2.28
C ASN A 127 -17.92 8.00 -2.64
N GLU A 128 -19.02 8.25 -1.92
CA GLU A 128 -20.32 7.63 -2.19
C GLU A 128 -20.85 8.00 -3.60
N GLU A 129 -20.67 9.25 -4.04
CA GLU A 129 -21.20 9.73 -5.33
C GLU A 129 -20.33 9.37 -6.55
N ARG A 130 -19.00 9.42 -6.41
CA ARG A 130 -18.05 9.36 -7.53
C ARG A 130 -16.98 8.28 -7.40
N GLY A 131 -16.92 7.60 -6.26
CA GLY A 131 -15.88 6.61 -5.99
C GLY A 131 -15.89 5.49 -7.01
N ILE A 132 -14.76 4.83 -7.14
CA ILE A 132 -14.53 3.70 -8.01
C ILE A 132 -15.29 2.48 -7.49
N ASP A 133 -15.88 1.70 -8.40
CA ASP A 133 -16.32 0.34 -8.09
C ASP A 133 -15.08 -0.58 -7.94
N SER A 134 -14.91 -1.18 -6.77
CA SER A 134 -13.77 -2.03 -6.42
C SER A 134 -13.64 -3.27 -7.29
N ASN A 135 -14.75 -3.82 -7.81
CA ASN A 135 -14.69 -4.96 -8.74
C ASN A 135 -14.16 -4.51 -10.10
N ARG A 136 -14.62 -3.35 -10.59
CA ARG A 136 -14.09 -2.76 -11.84
C ARG A 136 -12.61 -2.43 -11.71
N PHE A 137 -12.20 -1.85 -10.58
CA PHE A 137 -10.79 -1.64 -10.27
C PHE A 137 -10.01 -2.95 -10.29
N GLY A 138 -10.54 -4.01 -9.69
CA GLY A 138 -9.89 -5.34 -9.66
C GLY A 138 -9.69 -5.95 -11.03
N GLU A 139 -10.67 -5.82 -11.93
CA GLU A 139 -10.58 -6.26 -13.31
C GLU A 139 -9.44 -5.54 -14.06
N LEU A 140 -9.37 -4.20 -13.90
CA LEU A 140 -8.35 -3.39 -14.55
C LEU A 140 -6.97 -3.66 -13.97
N LEU A 141 -6.86 -3.80 -12.64
CA LEU A 141 -5.60 -4.13 -11.97
C LEU A 141 -5.07 -5.51 -12.37
N MET A 142 -5.95 -6.50 -12.53
CA MET A 142 -5.57 -7.85 -12.97
C MET A 142 -4.92 -7.86 -14.35
N SER A 143 -5.33 -6.94 -15.23
CA SER A 143 -4.91 -6.85 -16.63
C SER A 143 -3.94 -5.70 -16.91
N SER A 144 -3.41 -5.04 -15.87
CA SER A 144 -2.55 -3.86 -16.01
C SER A 144 -1.06 -4.17 -16.17
N GLY A 145 -0.63 -5.40 -15.86
CA GLY A 145 0.78 -5.76 -15.75
C GLY A 145 1.41 -5.46 -14.37
N ILE A 146 0.65 -4.90 -13.42
CA ILE A 146 1.13 -4.58 -12.07
C ILE A 146 1.22 -5.84 -11.17
N VAL A 147 0.22 -6.72 -11.24
CA VAL A 147 0.12 -7.93 -10.42
C VAL A 147 0.56 -9.16 -11.20
N MET A 148 1.00 -10.20 -10.48
CA MET A 148 1.54 -11.43 -11.07
C MET A 148 2.69 -11.18 -12.06
N ASN A 149 3.43 -10.09 -11.85
CA ASN A 149 4.56 -9.69 -12.67
C ASN A 149 5.84 -9.72 -11.83
N GLU A 150 6.80 -10.57 -12.20
CA GLU A 150 8.08 -10.73 -11.49
C GLU A 150 8.99 -9.51 -11.64
N SER A 151 8.78 -8.68 -12.66
CA SER A 151 9.54 -7.44 -12.88
C SER A 151 9.12 -6.32 -11.93
N VAL A 152 7.94 -6.39 -11.31
CA VAL A 152 7.42 -5.34 -10.43
C VAL A 152 7.87 -5.57 -8.99
N ASN A 153 8.44 -4.53 -8.37
CA ASN A 153 8.91 -4.50 -7.00
C ASN A 153 7.95 -3.68 -6.14
N TRP A 154 7.16 -4.34 -5.31
CA TRP A 154 6.21 -3.67 -4.42
C TRP A 154 6.92 -3.13 -3.18
N ILE A 155 6.77 -1.83 -2.92
CA ILE A 155 7.38 -1.14 -1.80
C ILE A 155 6.28 -0.68 -0.84
N THR A 156 6.35 -1.06 0.41
CA THR A 156 5.26 -0.83 1.36
C THR A 156 5.76 -0.49 2.75
N PHE A 157 4.88 -0.06 3.65
CA PHE A 157 5.23 0.21 5.05
C PHE A 157 4.22 -0.44 6.00
N HIS A 158 4.62 -1.45 6.76
CA HIS A 158 3.77 -2.13 7.74
C HIS A 158 2.47 -2.69 7.14
N SER A 159 2.63 -3.46 6.07
CA SER A 159 1.64 -3.54 4.99
C SER A 159 0.70 -4.74 5.01
N GLY A 160 0.58 -5.41 6.16
CA GLY A 160 -0.27 -6.59 6.29
C GLY A 160 -1.72 -6.30 5.86
N TYR A 161 -2.29 -5.20 6.37
CA TYR A 161 -3.66 -4.81 6.02
C TYR A 161 -3.79 -4.39 4.56
N ASP A 162 -2.82 -3.65 4.04
CA ASP A 162 -2.83 -3.16 2.65
C ASP A 162 -2.91 -4.32 1.65
N PHE A 163 -2.01 -5.31 1.79
CA PHE A 163 -2.05 -6.52 0.98
C PHE A 163 -3.28 -7.38 1.26
N GLY A 164 -3.79 -7.35 2.50
CA GLY A 164 -5.06 -7.97 2.84
C GLY A 164 -6.21 -7.42 1.98
N TYR A 165 -6.33 -6.09 1.89
CA TYR A 165 -7.36 -5.46 1.07
C TYR A 165 -7.16 -5.74 -0.42
N LEU A 166 -5.93 -5.64 -0.94
CA LEU A 166 -5.66 -5.94 -2.35
C LEU A 166 -5.94 -7.41 -2.70
N LEU A 167 -5.57 -8.37 -1.84
CA LEU A 167 -5.88 -9.78 -2.08
C LEU A 167 -7.39 -10.04 -2.02
N LYS A 168 -8.11 -9.45 -1.05
CA LYS A 168 -9.59 -9.55 -1.00
C LYS A 168 -10.21 -9.01 -2.28
N LEU A 169 -9.72 -7.87 -2.77
CA LEU A 169 -10.18 -7.21 -3.98
C LEU A 169 -9.92 -8.09 -5.21
N LEU A 170 -8.67 -8.53 -5.41
CA LEU A 170 -8.23 -9.30 -6.58
C LEU A 170 -8.85 -10.70 -6.65
N THR A 171 -9.06 -11.34 -5.50
CA THR A 171 -9.65 -12.69 -5.44
C THR A 171 -11.18 -12.65 -5.40
N CYS A 172 -11.77 -11.50 -5.08
CA CYS A 172 -13.20 -11.35 -4.77
C CYS A 172 -13.67 -12.36 -3.69
N GLN A 173 -12.78 -12.77 -2.79
CA GLN A 173 -13.05 -13.74 -1.72
C GLN A 173 -12.59 -13.20 -0.37
N ASN A 174 -13.15 -13.77 0.70
CA ASN A 174 -12.60 -13.58 2.03
C ASN A 174 -11.16 -14.10 2.08
N LEU A 175 -10.32 -13.43 2.88
CA LEU A 175 -8.94 -13.86 3.10
C LEU A 175 -8.89 -15.29 3.67
N PRO A 176 -7.86 -16.08 3.29
CA PRO A 176 -7.70 -17.46 3.71
C PRO A 176 -7.81 -17.65 5.22
N SER A 177 -8.19 -18.84 5.69
CA SER A 177 -8.23 -19.10 7.14
C SER A 177 -6.84 -19.26 7.76
N ALA A 178 -5.89 -19.80 7.01
CA ALA A 178 -4.53 -20.04 7.46
C ALA A 178 -3.57 -18.98 6.89
N GLU A 179 -2.64 -18.51 7.72
CA GLU A 179 -1.63 -17.51 7.34
C GLU A 179 -0.75 -18.00 6.19
N ALA A 180 -0.38 -19.29 6.17
CA ALA A 180 0.43 -19.88 5.12
C ALA A 180 -0.24 -19.79 3.73
N ASP A 181 -1.56 -19.93 3.67
CA ASP A 181 -2.33 -19.82 2.42
C ASP A 181 -2.39 -18.36 1.95
N PHE A 182 -2.46 -17.41 2.90
CA PHE A 182 -2.35 -15.98 2.59
C PHE A 182 -1.00 -15.63 1.98
N PHE A 183 0.11 -16.10 2.55
CA PHE A 183 1.43 -15.87 1.96
C PHE A 183 1.61 -16.60 0.62
N SER A 184 0.97 -17.74 0.44
CA SER A 184 0.96 -18.45 -0.85
C SER A 184 0.26 -17.61 -1.93
N LEU A 185 -0.89 -17.00 -1.61
CA LEU A 185 -1.57 -16.06 -2.52
C LEU A 185 -0.75 -14.78 -2.72
N LEU A 186 -0.21 -14.20 -1.66
CA LEU A 186 0.62 -13.00 -1.71
C LEU A 186 1.75 -13.18 -2.71
N LYS A 187 2.47 -14.30 -2.65
CA LYS A 187 3.59 -14.60 -3.56
C LYS A 187 3.15 -14.74 -5.03
N VAL A 188 1.93 -15.24 -5.28
CA VAL A 188 1.40 -15.34 -6.65
C VAL A 188 1.09 -13.96 -7.22
N TYR A 189 0.36 -13.13 -6.46
CA TYR A 189 -0.08 -11.82 -6.93
C TYR A 189 1.01 -10.73 -6.87
N PHE A 190 1.93 -10.85 -5.91
CA PHE A 190 2.97 -9.88 -5.61
C PHE A 190 4.30 -10.62 -5.39
N PRO A 191 4.98 -11.05 -6.48
CA PRO A 191 6.16 -11.91 -6.37
C PRO A 191 7.31 -11.29 -5.57
N THR A 192 7.49 -9.97 -5.69
CA THR A 192 8.57 -9.23 -5.02
C THR A 192 7.98 -8.09 -4.18
N VAL A 193 8.14 -8.19 -2.87
CA VAL A 193 7.60 -7.23 -1.88
C VAL A 193 8.69 -6.85 -0.89
N TYR A 194 8.81 -5.55 -0.61
CA TYR A 194 9.69 -5.00 0.41
C TYR A 194 8.87 -4.18 1.41
N ASP A 195 8.72 -4.70 2.64
CA ASP A 195 8.12 -3.96 3.73
C ASP A 195 9.18 -3.13 4.46
N ILE A 196 9.13 -1.80 4.31
CA ILE A 196 10.07 -0.86 4.94
C ILE A 196 10.08 -1.04 6.47
N LYS A 197 8.94 -1.31 7.09
CA LYS A 197 8.86 -1.49 8.54
C LYS A 197 9.64 -2.72 8.99
N TYR A 198 9.69 -3.75 8.15
CA TYR A 198 10.56 -4.90 8.34
C TYR A 198 12.03 -4.54 8.12
N LEU A 199 12.36 -3.85 7.02
CA LEU A 199 13.73 -3.40 6.72
C LEU A 199 14.33 -2.57 7.85
N MET A 200 13.54 -1.69 8.49
CA MET A 200 13.98 -0.88 9.62
C MET A 200 14.54 -1.69 10.79
N LYS A 201 14.17 -2.97 10.96
CA LYS A 201 14.74 -3.85 12.00
C LYS A 201 16.25 -4.04 11.83
N PHE A 202 16.76 -3.92 10.60
CA PHE A 202 18.16 -4.10 10.25
C PHE A 202 18.92 -2.77 10.16
N CYS A 203 18.24 -1.66 10.42
CA CYS A 203 18.83 -0.33 10.43
C CYS A 203 18.95 0.18 11.86
N ASN A 204 20.18 0.50 12.28
CA ASN A 204 20.39 1.07 13.61
C ASN A 204 19.62 2.39 13.76
N ASN A 205 18.94 2.57 14.90
CA ASN A 205 18.24 3.79 15.29
C ASN A 205 16.98 4.17 14.50
N LEU A 206 16.46 3.33 13.61
CA LEU A 206 15.19 3.59 12.92
C LEU A 206 13.99 2.95 13.65
N HIS A 207 13.05 3.77 14.09
CA HIS A 207 11.84 3.35 14.80
C HIS A 207 10.70 4.36 14.59
N GLY A 208 9.47 3.98 14.97
CA GLY A 208 8.26 4.81 14.78
C GLY A 208 7.49 4.53 13.50
N GLY A 209 6.48 5.35 13.21
CA GLY A 209 5.66 5.26 11.98
C GLY A 209 6.30 5.94 10.78
N LEU A 210 5.63 5.90 9.63
CA LEU A 210 6.12 6.42 8.35
C LEU A 210 6.53 7.90 8.44
N ASN A 211 5.72 8.74 9.09
CA ASN A 211 6.05 10.15 9.30
C ASN A 211 7.37 10.35 10.05
N ARG A 212 7.60 9.56 11.11
CA ARG A 212 8.84 9.65 11.89
C ARG A 212 10.04 9.17 11.08
N LEU A 213 9.86 8.13 10.27
CA LEU A 213 10.90 7.66 9.36
C LEU A 213 11.23 8.75 8.33
N ALA A 214 10.22 9.38 7.72
CA ALA A 214 10.40 10.46 6.76
C ALA A 214 11.16 11.65 7.36
N GLU A 215 10.86 12.04 8.62
CA GLU A 215 11.63 13.06 9.33
C GLU A 215 13.10 12.68 9.49
N ILE A 216 13.39 11.46 9.94
CA ILE A 216 14.76 10.98 10.18
C ILE A 216 15.55 10.90 8.86
N LEU A 217 14.90 10.47 7.79
CA LEU A 217 15.50 10.37 6.47
C LEU A 217 15.44 11.68 5.69
N GLU A 218 14.96 12.79 6.26
CA GLU A 218 14.80 14.08 5.56
C GLU A 218 14.04 13.95 4.22
N VAL A 219 12.93 13.21 4.23
CA VAL A 219 12.00 13.08 3.11
C VAL A 219 10.91 14.14 3.25
N GLU A 220 10.80 15.02 2.25
CA GLU A 220 9.74 16.02 2.20
C GLU A 220 8.43 15.38 1.70
N ARG A 221 7.33 15.63 2.42
CA ARG A 221 6.00 15.16 2.04
C ARG A 221 5.36 16.10 1.02
N PHE A 222 4.79 15.53 -0.04
CA PHE A 222 3.93 16.23 -0.98
C PHE A 222 2.50 15.69 -0.90
N GLY A 223 1.53 16.57 -0.63
CA GLY A 223 0.14 16.19 -0.37
C GLY A 223 -0.19 16.07 1.13
N SER A 224 -1.42 15.67 1.42
CA SER A 224 -1.93 15.54 2.80
C SER A 224 -1.38 14.28 3.47
N CYS A 225 -1.09 14.34 4.77
CA CYS A 225 -0.77 13.13 5.54
C CYS A 225 -2.03 12.29 5.80
N HIS A 226 -1.91 10.96 5.79
CA HIS A 226 -3.07 10.04 5.87
C HIS A 226 -4.03 10.21 4.69
N GLN A 227 -3.43 10.37 3.51
CA GLN A 227 -4.08 10.10 2.24
C GLN A 227 -3.14 9.21 1.45
N ALA A 228 -3.69 8.12 0.90
CA ALA A 228 -2.90 7.02 0.40
C ALA A 228 -1.91 7.43 -0.69
N GLY A 229 -2.27 8.36 -1.59
CA GLY A 229 -1.38 8.84 -2.65
C GLY A 229 -0.12 9.49 -2.09
N SER A 230 -0.28 10.43 -1.17
CA SER A 230 0.81 11.14 -0.49
C SER A 230 1.67 10.19 0.35
N ASP A 231 1.06 9.26 1.08
CA ASP A 231 1.77 8.27 1.91
C ASP A 231 2.53 7.25 1.04
N SER A 232 2.00 6.86 -0.12
CA SER A 232 2.72 6.01 -1.09
C SER A 232 3.98 6.69 -1.66
N LEU A 233 3.94 8.00 -1.88
CA LEU A 233 5.10 8.76 -2.34
C LEU A 233 6.18 8.83 -1.25
N VAL A 234 5.78 9.12 -0.01
CA VAL A 234 6.72 9.11 1.13
C VAL A 234 7.34 7.73 1.31
N THR A 235 6.54 6.67 1.14
CA THR A 235 7.00 5.27 1.15
C THR A 235 8.06 5.02 0.07
N SER A 236 7.82 5.45 -1.18
CA SER A 236 8.80 5.34 -2.28
C SER A 236 10.13 6.05 -1.95
N CYS A 237 10.05 7.33 -1.57
CA CYS A 237 11.22 8.14 -1.24
C CYS A 237 12.01 7.59 -0.06
N ALA A 238 11.32 7.11 0.99
CA ALA A 238 11.95 6.52 2.16
C ALA A 238 12.67 5.22 1.82
N PHE A 239 12.06 4.36 1.00
CA PHE A 239 12.71 3.13 0.54
C PHE A 239 13.99 3.42 -0.24
N ARG A 240 13.98 4.40 -1.15
CA ARG A 240 15.17 4.79 -1.92
C ARG A 240 16.33 5.16 -1.00
N LYS A 241 16.11 6.06 -0.04
CA LYS A 241 17.12 6.46 0.95
C LYS A 241 17.60 5.29 1.79
N LEU A 242 16.70 4.40 2.22
CA LEU A 242 17.08 3.19 2.95
C LEU A 242 17.97 2.26 2.12
N LYS A 243 17.56 1.96 0.89
CA LYS A 243 18.28 1.10 -0.05
C LYS A 243 19.71 1.60 -0.24
N ASP A 244 19.89 2.91 -0.42
CA ASP A 244 21.21 3.53 -0.63
C ASP A 244 22.04 3.61 0.66
N ASP A 245 21.48 4.17 1.74
CA ASP A 245 22.26 4.55 2.93
C ASP A 245 22.53 3.36 3.88
N PHE A 246 21.63 2.38 3.93
CA PHE A 246 21.68 1.29 4.92
C PHE A 246 21.94 -0.09 4.31
N PHE A 247 21.59 -0.28 3.03
CA PHE A 247 21.64 -1.59 2.39
C PHE A 247 22.62 -1.67 1.20
N ASN A 248 23.40 -0.61 0.95
CA ASN A 248 24.38 -0.52 -0.14
C ASN A 248 23.80 -0.93 -1.50
N GLY A 249 22.53 -0.59 -1.75
CA GLY A 249 21.82 -0.91 -2.98
C GLY A 249 21.17 -2.30 -3.04
N THR A 250 21.42 -3.20 -2.09
CA THR A 250 20.97 -4.61 -2.15
C THR A 250 19.94 -4.96 -1.07
N THR A 251 18.71 -5.24 -1.48
CA THR A 251 17.58 -5.51 -0.55
C THR A 251 16.93 -6.88 -0.74
N GLU A 252 17.36 -7.63 -1.76
CA GLU A 252 16.69 -8.82 -2.30
C GLU A 252 16.53 -9.92 -1.25
N LYS A 253 17.48 -10.04 -0.33
CA LYS A 253 17.45 -11.03 0.76
C LYS A 253 16.32 -10.80 1.79
N TYR A 254 15.71 -9.62 1.80
CA TYR A 254 14.61 -9.26 2.70
C TYR A 254 13.25 -9.30 2.00
N ALA A 255 13.20 -9.66 0.71
CA ALA A 255 11.97 -9.68 -0.06
C ALA A 255 10.97 -10.73 0.49
N GLY A 256 9.68 -10.40 0.40
CA GLY A 256 8.57 -11.31 0.71
C GLY A 256 8.21 -11.42 2.20
N VAL A 257 8.82 -10.63 3.08
CA VAL A 257 8.51 -10.61 4.53
C VAL A 257 7.69 -9.37 4.87
N LEU A 258 6.52 -9.56 5.50
CA LEU A 258 5.67 -8.48 5.99
C LEU A 258 5.89 -8.27 7.49
N TYR A 259 5.96 -7.02 7.93
CA TYR A 259 6.20 -6.76 9.35
C TYR A 259 5.04 -7.29 10.22
N GLY A 260 5.38 -8.10 11.22
CA GLY A 260 4.43 -8.61 12.21
C GLY A 260 3.65 -9.86 11.79
N LEU A 261 3.92 -10.40 10.59
CA LEU A 261 3.32 -11.61 10.02
C LEU A 261 4.41 -12.55 9.49
N GLY A 262 4.08 -13.84 9.38
CA GLY A 262 4.96 -14.87 8.83
C GLY A 262 6.10 -15.28 9.79
N LEU A 263 6.98 -16.14 9.27
CA LEU A 263 8.18 -16.58 9.98
C LEU A 263 9.32 -15.59 9.71
N ASP A 264 9.85 -14.98 10.78
CA ASP A 264 11.03 -14.12 10.69
C ASP A 264 12.26 -15.00 10.47
N ASN A 265 12.69 -15.17 9.22
CA ASN A 265 13.92 -15.90 8.91
C ASN A 265 15.18 -15.22 9.50
N GLY A 266 15.03 -14.00 10.05
CA GLY A 266 16.08 -13.25 10.73
C GLY A 266 16.42 -13.74 12.15
N GLU A 267 15.60 -14.58 12.78
CA GLU A 267 15.92 -15.14 14.12
C GLU A 267 16.94 -16.30 14.05
N SER A 268 17.37 -16.73 12.86
CA SER A 268 18.31 -17.84 12.67
C SER A 268 19.78 -17.41 12.50
N LEU A 269 20.11 -16.13 12.71
CA LEU A 269 21.47 -15.61 12.61
C LEU A 269 21.89 -14.89 13.90
N TYR A 270 21.89 -15.63 15.02
CA TYR A 270 22.71 -15.36 16.19
C TYR A 270 23.39 -16.64 16.65
#